data_AF-A0A081R804-F1
#
_entry.id   AF-A0A081R804-F1
#
_cell.length_a   1.000
_cell.length_b   1.000
_cell.length_c   1.000
_cell.angle_alpha   90.00
_cell.angle_beta   90.00
_cell.angle_gamma   90.00
#
_symmetry.space_group_name_H-M   'P 1'
#
loop_
_entity.id
_entity.type
_entity.pdbx_description
1 polymer ?
#
loop_
_entity_poly.entity_id
_entity_poly.type
_entity_poly.pdbx_seq_one_letter_code
_entity_poly.pdbx_strand_id
1 'polypeptide(L)'
;MRYAFGYAILCLLLGCLSPSAMAQEKSAVRQGFALDPNSTKILLFRPKVTAGSQSTAGMFEPNADWTQQARDNLDLALAEAQQRLGNEIVGSVDVVGQQAESLAEYQSLFGIVAQSVIEFQFFPGNRLPTKKRKDAAFDWTLGPGVSALAAHSGARYGLFIFTEDQFGSTGRKIFQVFAAMGGVGITSGQHKGFAGLVDLNSGDLLWLNADLQMGGDVRTMEGARRRVAQLLEDFPGSTVALAAAAQ
;
A
#
# COMPACT_ATOMS: atom_id res chain seq x y z
N MET A 1 -34.87 11.35 64.00
CA MET A 1 -35.01 10.65 62.70
C MET A 1 -34.19 11.46 61.70
N ARG A 2 -32.93 11.08 61.43
CA ARG A 2 -32.47 10.06 60.47
C ARG A 2 -32.21 10.66 59.06
N TYR A 3 -30.93 10.99 58.83
CA TYR A 3 -30.11 11.04 57.58
C TYR A 3 -30.49 12.08 56.50
N ALA A 4 -29.68 13.06 56.06
CA ALA A 4 -28.26 13.17 55.71
C ALA A 4 -27.82 12.31 54.50
N PHE A 5 -27.27 12.99 53.47
CA PHE A 5 -26.50 12.58 52.26
C PHE A 5 -27.14 13.20 51.00
N GLY A 6 -26.56 14.18 50.30
CA GLY A 6 -25.15 14.33 49.95
C GLY A 6 -24.93 13.73 48.55
N TYR A 7 -25.42 14.39 47.50
CA TYR A 7 -25.13 14.02 46.11
C TYR A 7 -23.68 14.43 45.77
N ALA A 8 -22.73 13.65 46.28
CA ALA A 8 -21.36 13.70 45.81
C ALA A 8 -21.26 12.88 44.52
N ILE A 9 -21.05 13.58 43.42
CA ILE A 9 -20.69 13.06 42.11
C ILE A 9 -19.42 12.22 42.27
N LEU A 10 -19.55 10.90 42.30
CA LEU A 10 -18.42 9.99 42.19
C LEU A 10 -18.27 9.61 40.72
N CYS A 11 -17.53 10.43 39.98
CA CYS A 11 -16.95 10.07 38.69
C CYS A 11 -16.02 8.87 38.91
N LEU A 12 -16.52 7.65 38.68
CA LEU A 12 -15.68 6.47 38.62
C LEU A 12 -14.86 6.57 37.33
N LEU A 13 -13.62 7.03 37.49
CA LEU A 13 -12.53 6.97 36.53
C LEU A 13 -12.27 5.51 36.14
N LEU A 14 -13.08 4.98 35.22
CA LEU A 14 -12.67 3.89 34.34
C LEU A 14 -11.69 4.49 33.34
N GLY A 15 -10.44 4.59 33.78
CA GLY A 15 -9.31 4.84 32.90
C GLY A 15 -9.33 3.78 31.81
N CYS A 16 -9.79 4.18 30.64
CA CYS A 16 -9.54 3.45 29.41
C CYS A 16 -8.01 3.43 29.25
N LEU A 17 -7.39 2.36 29.75
CA LEU A 17 -6.16 1.83 29.19
C LEU A 17 -6.47 1.57 27.72
N SER A 18 -6.35 2.61 26.91
CA SER A 18 -6.31 2.47 25.46
C SER A 18 -5.11 1.57 25.24
N PRO A 19 -5.27 0.31 24.79
CA PRO A 19 -4.11 -0.43 24.34
C PRO A 19 -3.46 0.48 23.29
N SER A 20 -2.22 0.87 23.51
CA SER A 20 -1.42 1.50 22.48
C SER A 20 -1.49 0.53 21.31
N ALA A 21 -2.29 0.88 20.30
CA ALA A 21 -2.38 0.12 19.08
C ALA A 21 -0.94 -0.01 18.61
N MET A 22 -0.40 -1.23 18.62
CA MET A 22 0.90 -1.46 18.04
C MET A 22 0.73 -1.09 16.57
N ALA A 23 1.25 0.08 16.19
CA ALA A 23 1.24 0.53 14.81
C ALA A 23 2.03 -0.53 14.03
N GLN A 24 1.33 -1.34 13.24
CA GLN A 24 1.98 -2.28 12.35
C GLN A 24 2.85 -1.47 11.40
N GLU A 25 4.12 -1.84 11.29
CA GLU A 25 5.02 -1.24 10.30
C GLU A 25 4.40 -1.46 8.91
N LYS A 26 4.24 -0.38 8.14
CA LYS A 26 3.71 -0.44 6.77
C LYS A 26 4.71 0.10 5.76
N SER A 27 5.71 0.85 6.23
CA SER A 27 6.71 1.51 5.40
C SER A 27 8.12 1.15 5.88
N ALA A 28 9.05 1.00 4.95
CA ALA A 28 10.47 0.86 5.24
C ALA A 28 11.34 1.49 4.15
N VAL A 29 12.51 1.97 4.58
CA VAL A 29 13.57 2.52 3.74
C VAL A 29 14.83 1.68 3.95
N ARG A 30 15.56 1.40 2.88
CA ARG A 30 16.86 0.72 2.93
C ARG A 30 17.86 1.53 3.75
N GLN A 31 18.61 0.87 4.63
CA GLN A 31 19.57 1.56 5.48
C GLN A 31 20.60 2.33 4.64
N GLY A 32 20.81 3.61 4.99
CA GLY A 32 21.73 4.51 4.28
C GLY A 32 21.20 5.06 2.96
N PHE A 33 19.98 4.71 2.55
CA PHE A 33 19.35 5.31 1.39
C PHE A 33 18.73 6.66 1.75
N ALA A 34 19.06 7.68 0.96
CA ALA A 34 18.40 8.97 0.96
C ALA A 34 18.15 9.38 -0.49
N LEU A 35 17.01 10.03 -0.73
CA LEU A 35 16.67 10.57 -2.04
C LEU A 35 16.52 12.07 -1.94
N ASP A 36 17.47 12.80 -2.51
CA ASP A 36 17.42 14.26 -2.53
C ASP A 36 16.40 14.73 -3.58
N PRO A 37 15.62 15.80 -3.31
CA PRO A 37 14.76 16.42 -4.31
C PRO A 37 15.56 16.96 -5.50
N ASN A 38 14.99 16.89 -6.71
CA ASN A 38 15.54 17.35 -7.97
C ASN A 38 16.92 16.74 -8.33
N SER A 39 17.22 15.55 -7.80
CA SER A 39 18.52 14.89 -7.99
C SER A 39 18.51 13.85 -9.10
N THR A 40 17.33 13.34 -9.48
CA THR A 40 17.24 12.20 -10.40
C THR A 40 15.91 12.10 -11.14
N LYS A 41 15.83 11.12 -12.05
CA LYS A 41 14.63 10.71 -12.76
C LYS A 41 14.11 9.38 -12.22
N ILE A 42 12.81 9.29 -12.01
CA ILE A 42 12.12 8.09 -11.53
C ILE A 42 11.16 7.62 -12.62
N LEU A 43 11.33 6.39 -13.06
CA LEU A 43 10.43 5.73 -14.00
C LEU A 43 9.20 5.22 -13.25
N LEU A 44 8.06 5.87 -13.42
CA LEU A 44 6.78 5.35 -12.93
C LEU A 44 6.25 4.33 -13.93
N PHE A 45 6.18 3.08 -13.49
CA PHE A 45 5.51 2.03 -14.24
C PHE A 45 4.00 2.16 -14.08
N ARG A 46 3.25 1.86 -15.14
CA ARG A 46 1.79 1.73 -15.04
C ARG A 46 1.43 0.81 -13.86
N PRO A 47 0.48 1.16 -12.98
CA PRO A 47 0.13 0.31 -11.85
C PRO A 47 -0.40 -1.06 -12.27
N LYS A 48 -0.07 -2.10 -11.49
CA LYS A 48 -0.75 -3.39 -11.57
C LYS A 48 -2.02 -3.32 -10.73
N VAL A 49 -3.18 -3.30 -11.40
CA VAL A 49 -4.49 -3.11 -10.78
C VAL A 49 -5.35 -4.35 -11.02
N THR A 50 -5.99 -4.82 -9.94
CA THR A 50 -7.01 -5.87 -9.99
C THR A 50 -8.18 -5.45 -9.10
N ALA A 51 -9.40 -5.47 -9.62
CA ALA A 51 -10.61 -5.20 -8.84
C ALA A 51 -11.68 -6.28 -9.07
N GLY A 52 -12.46 -6.57 -8.04
CA GLY A 52 -13.52 -7.56 -8.12
C GLY A 52 -14.38 -7.65 -6.86
N SER A 53 -15.24 -8.65 -6.84
CA SER A 53 -16.13 -8.96 -5.71
C SER A 53 -15.51 -10.05 -4.84
N GLN A 54 -15.72 -9.98 -3.53
CA GLN A 54 -15.49 -11.10 -2.61
C GLN A 54 -16.84 -11.72 -2.23
N SER A 55 -17.04 -12.97 -2.62
CA SER A 55 -18.28 -13.69 -2.39
C SER A 55 -18.52 -13.98 -0.89
N THR A 56 -19.73 -14.43 -0.56
CA THR A 56 -20.07 -14.86 0.82
C THR A 56 -19.15 -15.98 1.30
N ALA A 57 -18.76 -16.88 0.40
CA ALA A 57 -17.83 -17.98 0.67
C ALA A 57 -16.35 -17.54 0.75
N GLY A 58 -16.06 -16.24 0.56
CA GLY A 58 -14.70 -15.69 0.59
C GLY A 58 -13.93 -15.81 -0.73
N MET A 59 -14.56 -16.29 -1.79
CA MET A 59 -13.94 -16.42 -3.12
C MET A 59 -13.84 -15.06 -3.81
N PHE A 60 -12.71 -14.82 -4.48
CA PHE A 60 -12.51 -13.64 -5.31
C PHE A 60 -13.10 -13.84 -6.71
N GLU A 61 -13.92 -12.88 -7.13
CA GLU A 61 -14.60 -12.84 -8.42
C GLU A 61 -14.13 -11.58 -9.19
N PRO A 62 -13.17 -11.72 -10.12
CA PRO A 62 -12.62 -10.59 -10.88
C PRO A 62 -13.70 -9.85 -11.68
N ASN A 63 -13.57 -8.53 -11.78
CA ASN A 63 -14.45 -7.70 -12.60
C ASN A 63 -13.61 -6.78 -13.52
N ALA A 64 -13.74 -6.98 -14.83
CA ALA A 64 -12.96 -6.26 -15.83
C ALA A 64 -13.28 -4.77 -15.87
N ASP A 65 -14.56 -4.39 -15.82
CA ASP A 65 -15.00 -2.99 -15.86
C ASP A 65 -14.50 -2.22 -14.63
N TRP A 66 -14.58 -2.84 -13.45
CA TRP A 66 -14.07 -2.24 -12.21
C TRP A 66 -12.55 -2.12 -12.24
N THR A 67 -11.87 -3.12 -12.81
CA THR A 67 -10.41 -3.08 -12.96
C THR A 67 -9.99 -1.97 -13.91
N GLN A 68 -10.69 -1.79 -15.03
CA GLN A 68 -10.43 -0.72 -15.98
C GLN A 68 -10.72 0.65 -15.37
N GLN A 69 -11.88 0.82 -14.73
CA GLN A 69 -12.24 2.07 -14.07
C GLN A 69 -11.25 2.44 -12.95
N ALA A 70 -10.82 1.46 -12.15
CA ALA A 70 -9.81 1.67 -11.13
C ALA A 70 -8.47 2.10 -11.72
N ARG A 71 -8.04 1.47 -12.82
CA ARG A 71 -6.82 1.84 -13.54
C ARG A 71 -6.87 3.28 -14.02
N ASP A 72 -7.95 3.67 -14.70
CA ASP A 72 -8.09 5.02 -15.25
C ASP A 72 -8.06 6.09 -14.16
N ASN A 73 -8.77 5.86 -13.04
CA ASN A 73 -8.77 6.79 -11.91
C ASN A 73 -7.40 6.85 -11.21
N LEU A 74 -6.71 5.71 -11.04
CA LEU A 74 -5.39 5.67 -10.43
C LEU A 74 -4.33 6.35 -11.31
N ASP A 75 -4.39 6.18 -12.63
CA ASP A 75 -3.48 6.83 -13.57
C ASP A 75 -3.62 8.36 -13.48
N LEU A 76 -4.86 8.88 -13.41
CA LEU A 76 -5.14 10.30 -13.22
C LEU A 76 -4.68 10.80 -11.84
N ALA A 77 -5.01 10.08 -10.76
CA ALA A 77 -4.59 10.46 -9.41
C ALA A 77 -3.07 10.42 -9.21
N LEU A 78 -2.37 9.49 -9.87
CA LEU A 78 -0.92 9.44 -9.90
C LEU A 78 -0.34 10.64 -10.64
N ALA A 79 -0.88 11.00 -11.81
CA ALA A 79 -0.45 12.19 -12.53
C ALA A 79 -0.58 13.47 -11.67
N GLU A 80 -1.65 13.61 -10.88
CA GLU A 80 -1.80 14.69 -9.90
C GLU A 80 -0.75 14.62 -8.77
N ALA A 81 -0.43 13.41 -8.30
CA ALA A 81 0.52 13.21 -7.20
C ALA A 81 2.00 13.39 -7.62
N GLN A 82 2.34 13.16 -8.88
CA GLN A 82 3.72 13.25 -9.40
C GLN A 82 4.38 14.59 -9.10
N GLN A 83 3.61 15.69 -9.12
CA GLN A 83 4.10 17.04 -8.83
C GLN A 83 4.67 17.21 -7.41
N ARG A 84 4.34 16.29 -6.49
CA ARG A 84 4.71 16.35 -5.07
C ARG A 84 5.88 15.42 -4.70
N LEU A 85 6.34 14.57 -5.63
CA LEU A 85 7.38 13.58 -5.38
C LEU A 85 8.81 14.15 -5.39
N GLY A 86 8.96 15.44 -5.71
CA GLY A 86 10.22 16.17 -5.62
C GLY A 86 11.29 15.82 -6.65
N ASN A 87 11.11 14.76 -7.45
CA ASN A 87 12.00 14.36 -8.53
C ASN A 87 11.24 14.28 -9.86
N GLU A 88 11.96 14.30 -10.98
CA GLU A 88 11.35 14.18 -12.31
C GLU A 88 10.75 12.78 -12.48
N ILE A 89 9.43 12.71 -12.66
CA ILE A 89 8.75 11.45 -12.94
C ILE A 89 8.60 11.30 -14.44
N VAL A 90 9.17 10.22 -14.98
CA VAL A 90 8.99 9.82 -16.37
C VAL A 90 8.04 8.63 -16.42
N GLY A 91 6.98 8.72 -17.23
CA GLY A 91 6.08 7.59 -17.44
C GLY A 91 6.75 6.51 -18.28
N SER A 92 6.46 5.24 -17.99
CA SER A 92 6.77 4.17 -18.94
C SER A 92 5.98 4.41 -20.23
N VAL A 93 6.67 4.69 -21.34
CA VAL A 93 6.04 4.67 -22.68
C VAL A 93 5.38 3.31 -22.87
N ASP A 94 4.20 3.25 -23.50
CA ASP A 94 3.49 1.99 -23.77
C ASP A 94 4.46 0.99 -24.44
N VAL A 95 4.96 0.07 -23.63
CA VAL A 95 5.92 -0.95 -24.03
C VAL A 95 5.15 -2.03 -24.79
N VAL A 96 5.63 -2.39 -25.98
CA VAL A 96 4.99 -3.36 -26.87
C VAL A 96 5.87 -4.62 -26.98
N GLY A 97 5.26 -5.79 -27.12
CA GLY A 97 5.98 -7.05 -27.32
C GLY A 97 6.69 -7.53 -26.06
N GLN A 98 7.91 -8.08 -26.20
CA GLN A 98 8.66 -8.73 -25.11
C GLN A 98 8.87 -7.83 -23.89
N GLN A 99 9.01 -6.51 -24.08
CA GLN A 99 9.24 -5.59 -22.97
C GLN A 99 7.97 -5.39 -22.12
N ALA A 100 6.78 -5.57 -22.70
CA ALA A 100 5.51 -5.57 -21.97
C ALA A 100 5.35 -6.82 -21.09
N GLU A 101 5.78 -7.97 -21.61
CA GLU A 101 5.78 -9.25 -20.89
C GLU A 101 6.74 -9.18 -19.69
N SER A 102 7.99 -8.75 -19.91
CA SER A 102 8.95 -8.55 -18.83
C SER A 102 8.44 -7.56 -17.78
N LEU A 103 7.77 -6.47 -18.19
CA LEU A 103 7.16 -5.54 -17.24
C LEU A 103 6.09 -6.23 -16.37
N ALA A 104 5.21 -7.02 -16.96
CA ALA A 104 4.16 -7.75 -16.25
C ALA A 104 4.74 -8.79 -15.27
N GLU A 105 5.83 -9.46 -15.65
CA GLU A 105 6.59 -10.37 -14.78
C GLU A 105 7.15 -9.61 -13.57
N TYR A 106 7.84 -8.49 -13.79
CA TYR A 106 8.42 -7.69 -12.71
C TYR A 106 7.36 -7.05 -11.81
N GLN A 107 6.23 -6.61 -12.35
CA GLN A 107 5.10 -6.16 -11.54
C GLN A 107 4.52 -7.28 -10.65
N SER A 108 4.50 -8.50 -11.16
CA SER A 108 4.06 -9.68 -10.39
C SER A 108 5.07 -10.03 -9.32
N LEU A 109 6.36 -10.06 -9.67
CA LEU A 109 7.46 -10.26 -8.74
C LEU A 109 7.45 -9.22 -7.62
N PHE A 110 7.27 -7.94 -7.97
CA PHE A 110 7.15 -6.86 -6.99
C PHE A 110 6.02 -7.13 -5.99
N GLY A 111 4.83 -7.53 -6.44
CA GLY A 111 3.72 -7.88 -5.55
C GLY A 111 4.07 -9.02 -4.58
N ILE A 112 4.77 -10.05 -5.04
CA ILE A 112 5.22 -11.18 -4.20
C ILE A 112 6.31 -10.76 -3.21
N VAL A 113 7.28 -9.95 -3.64
CA VAL A 113 8.33 -9.40 -2.77
C VAL A 113 7.71 -8.50 -1.70
N ALA A 114 6.78 -7.61 -2.06
CA ALA A 114 6.07 -6.76 -1.11
C ALA A 114 5.30 -7.60 -0.07
N GLN A 115 4.58 -8.63 -0.49
CA GLN A 115 3.91 -9.56 0.45
C GLN A 115 4.91 -10.29 1.37
N SER A 116 6.06 -10.69 0.84
CA SER A 116 7.14 -11.31 1.62
C SER A 116 7.71 -10.34 2.65
N VAL A 117 7.86 -9.06 2.32
CA VAL A 117 8.25 -8.01 3.27
C VAL A 117 7.21 -7.86 4.37
N ILE A 118 5.91 -7.79 4.02
CA ILE A 118 4.85 -7.68 5.02
C ILE A 118 4.94 -8.84 6.02
N GLU A 119 4.99 -10.07 5.50
CA GLU A 119 5.00 -11.29 6.30
C GLU A 119 6.27 -11.42 7.15
N PHE A 120 7.44 -11.21 6.56
CA PHE A 120 8.72 -11.58 7.16
C PHE A 120 9.53 -10.40 7.73
N GLN A 121 9.10 -9.16 7.51
CA GLN A 121 9.74 -7.96 8.04
C GLN A 121 8.77 -7.14 8.90
N PHE A 122 7.60 -6.80 8.38
CA PHE A 122 6.66 -5.92 9.08
C PHE A 122 5.85 -6.61 10.15
N PHE A 123 5.59 -7.90 10.02
CA PHE A 123 4.91 -8.67 11.05
C PHE A 123 5.93 -9.28 12.04
N PRO A 124 6.09 -8.74 13.26
CA PRO A 124 7.18 -9.15 14.16
C PRO A 124 7.12 -10.63 14.55
N GLY A 125 5.91 -11.21 14.58
CA GLY A 125 5.70 -12.63 14.92
C GLY A 125 6.31 -13.60 13.91
N ASN A 126 6.38 -13.21 12.63
CA ASN A 126 6.82 -14.08 11.53
C ASN A 126 8.21 -13.71 10.99
N ARG A 127 8.90 -12.73 11.61
CA ARG A 127 10.26 -12.34 11.20
C ARG A 127 11.19 -13.55 11.09
N LEU A 128 11.85 -13.69 9.94
CA LEU A 128 12.81 -14.76 9.68
C LEU A 128 13.94 -14.72 10.73
N PRO A 129 14.50 -15.87 11.17
CA PRO A 129 15.57 -15.89 12.18
C PRO A 129 16.75 -14.94 11.90
N THR A 130 17.13 -14.80 10.64
CA THR A 130 18.19 -13.88 10.18
C THR A 130 17.76 -12.41 10.16
N LYS A 131 16.46 -12.11 10.19
CA LYS A 131 15.84 -10.78 10.20
C LYS A 131 15.17 -10.42 11.54
N LYS A 132 15.36 -11.22 12.60
CA LYS A 132 14.81 -10.96 13.96
C LYS A 132 15.54 -9.86 14.74
N ARG A 133 16.73 -9.45 14.31
CA ARG A 133 17.52 -8.46 15.03
C ARG A 133 16.86 -7.07 14.94
N LYS A 134 17.03 -6.24 15.98
CA LYS A 134 16.51 -4.85 15.99
C LYS A 134 17.03 -4.01 14.84
N ASP A 135 18.18 -4.37 14.27
CA ASP A 135 18.88 -3.70 13.17
C ASP A 135 18.76 -4.44 11.83
N ALA A 136 17.86 -5.44 11.74
CA ALA A 136 17.72 -6.26 10.54
C ALA A 136 17.53 -5.37 9.30
N ALA A 137 18.52 -5.39 8.41
CA ALA A 137 18.54 -4.53 7.25
C ALA A 137 17.33 -4.82 6.35
N PHE A 138 16.71 -3.73 5.89
CA PHE A 138 15.76 -3.78 4.79
C PHE A 138 16.53 -4.10 3.50
N ASP A 139 16.71 -5.39 3.27
CA ASP A 139 17.47 -5.96 2.16
C ASP A 139 16.58 -6.95 1.42
N TRP A 140 16.00 -6.45 0.34
CA TRP A 140 15.06 -7.11 -0.57
C TRP A 140 15.35 -6.63 -1.98
N THR A 141 15.13 -7.46 -2.98
CA THR A 141 15.51 -7.16 -4.37
C THR A 141 14.55 -7.84 -5.35
N LEU A 142 14.33 -7.19 -6.49
CA LEU A 142 13.71 -7.78 -7.67
C LEU A 142 14.75 -8.49 -8.57
N GLY A 143 16.04 -8.36 -8.23
CA GLY A 143 17.16 -8.88 -8.99
C GLY A 143 17.61 -7.96 -10.13
N PRO A 144 18.85 -8.13 -10.61
CA PRO A 144 19.49 -7.19 -11.55
C PRO A 144 18.86 -7.16 -12.94
N GLY A 145 18.03 -8.16 -13.29
CA GLY A 145 17.33 -8.19 -14.57
C GLY A 145 16.31 -7.05 -14.77
N VAL A 146 15.91 -6.35 -13.69
CA VAL A 146 14.99 -5.20 -13.78
C VAL A 146 15.58 -4.06 -14.62
N SER A 147 16.91 -4.02 -14.78
CA SER A 147 17.62 -3.05 -15.62
C SER A 147 17.15 -3.06 -17.08
N ALA A 148 16.64 -4.19 -17.57
CA ALA A 148 16.04 -4.29 -18.90
C ALA A 148 14.81 -3.37 -19.07
N LEU A 149 14.09 -3.08 -17.98
CA LEU A 149 12.94 -2.18 -18.00
C LEU A 149 13.33 -0.69 -18.05
N ALA A 150 14.57 -0.37 -17.66
CA ALA A 150 15.08 0.99 -17.65
C ALA A 150 15.58 1.46 -19.03
N ALA A 151 15.72 0.54 -19.99
CA ALA A 151 16.26 0.81 -21.31
C ALA A 151 15.56 2.03 -21.95
N HIS A 152 16.34 3.03 -22.34
CA HIS A 152 15.89 4.28 -22.98
C HIS A 152 15.09 5.25 -22.09
N SER A 153 14.89 4.97 -20.80
CA SER A 153 14.20 5.91 -19.89
C SER A 153 15.14 6.98 -19.30
N GLY A 154 16.44 6.66 -19.18
CA GLY A 154 17.40 7.50 -18.45
C GLY A 154 17.13 7.60 -16.94
N ALA A 155 16.16 6.82 -16.42
CA ALA A 155 15.82 6.80 -15.01
C ALA A 155 16.76 5.88 -14.23
N ARG A 156 17.14 6.33 -13.04
CA ARG A 156 17.93 5.51 -12.09
C ARG A 156 17.04 4.60 -11.25
N TYR A 157 15.85 5.10 -10.92
CA TYR A 157 14.93 4.41 -10.03
C TYR A 157 13.62 4.08 -10.75
N GLY A 158 13.00 2.98 -10.36
CA GLY A 158 11.69 2.54 -10.84
C GLY A 158 10.69 2.58 -9.70
N LEU A 159 9.54 3.20 -9.91
CA LEU A 159 8.42 3.21 -8.98
C LEU A 159 7.37 2.19 -9.44
N PHE A 160 7.22 1.13 -8.65
CA PHE A 160 6.21 0.10 -8.85
C PHE A 160 5.01 0.35 -7.95
N ILE A 161 3.81 0.24 -8.53
CA ILE A 161 2.55 0.33 -7.81
C ILE A 161 1.74 -0.93 -8.06
N PHE A 162 1.23 -1.53 -6.99
CA PHE A 162 0.32 -2.68 -7.01
C PHE A 162 -0.92 -2.35 -6.20
N THR A 163 -2.10 -2.63 -6.72
CA THR A 163 -3.37 -2.51 -5.99
C THR A 163 -4.30 -3.67 -6.28
N GLU A 164 -4.88 -4.27 -5.24
CA GLU A 164 -5.89 -5.32 -5.36
C GLU A 164 -7.08 -5.02 -4.45
N ASP A 165 -8.26 -4.87 -5.06
CA ASP A 165 -9.50 -4.55 -4.37
C ASP A 165 -10.53 -5.67 -4.54
N GLN A 166 -10.96 -6.25 -3.42
CA GLN A 166 -11.98 -7.28 -3.34
C GLN A 166 -13.15 -6.73 -2.52
N PHE A 167 -14.14 -6.15 -3.19
CA PHE A 167 -15.31 -5.56 -2.55
C PHE A 167 -16.30 -6.64 -2.10
N GLY A 168 -16.74 -6.62 -0.84
CA GLY A 168 -17.74 -7.58 -0.38
C GLY A 168 -19.01 -7.57 -1.20
N SER A 169 -19.44 -8.75 -1.64
CA SER A 169 -20.73 -8.94 -2.26
C SER A 169 -21.86 -8.57 -1.30
N THR A 170 -23.06 -8.33 -1.83
CA THR A 170 -24.25 -8.08 -1.01
C THR A 170 -24.48 -9.21 -0.01
N GLY A 171 -24.31 -10.48 -0.44
CA GLY A 171 -24.42 -11.64 0.43
C GLY A 171 -23.39 -11.64 1.56
N ARG A 172 -22.13 -11.29 1.26
CA ARG A 172 -21.06 -11.19 2.27
C ARG A 172 -21.33 -10.09 3.30
N LYS A 173 -21.83 -8.92 2.86
CA LYS A 173 -22.19 -7.82 3.76
C LYS A 173 -23.34 -8.21 4.69
N ILE A 174 -24.35 -8.90 4.18
CA ILE A 174 -25.45 -9.44 5.00
C ILE A 174 -24.91 -10.49 5.99
N PHE A 175 -24.05 -11.40 5.54
CA PHE A 175 -23.41 -12.40 6.40
C PHE A 175 -22.58 -11.77 7.52
N GLN A 176 -21.87 -10.67 7.25
CA GLN A 176 -21.13 -9.92 8.25
C GLN A 176 -22.04 -9.43 9.39
N VAL A 177 -23.23 -8.93 9.07
CA VAL A 177 -24.21 -8.48 10.08
C VAL A 177 -24.66 -9.65 10.95
N PHE A 178 -25.01 -10.79 10.35
CA PHE A 178 -25.40 -11.98 11.11
C PHE A 178 -24.26 -12.56 11.96
N ALA A 179 -23.04 -12.60 11.41
CA ALA A 179 -21.86 -13.04 12.14
C ALA A 179 -21.57 -12.13 13.35
N ALA A 180 -21.70 -10.81 13.18
CA ALA A 180 -21.52 -9.84 14.26
C ALA A 180 -22.55 -10.03 15.39
N MET A 181 -23.80 -10.36 15.07
CA MET A 181 -24.81 -10.74 16.07
C MET A 181 -24.41 -12.00 16.86
N GLY A 182 -23.66 -12.91 16.23
CA GLY A 182 -23.06 -14.09 16.87
C GLY A 182 -21.71 -13.83 17.54
N GLY A 183 -21.24 -12.58 17.61
CA GLY A 183 -19.94 -12.21 18.20
C GLY A 183 -18.72 -12.48 17.33
N VAL A 184 -18.90 -12.78 16.04
CA VAL A 184 -17.81 -13.07 15.09
C VAL A 184 -17.60 -11.90 14.14
N GLY A 185 -16.38 -11.34 14.15
CA GLY A 185 -15.97 -10.28 13.21
C GLY A 185 -15.50 -10.86 11.87
N ILE A 186 -16.06 -10.35 10.78
CA ILE A 186 -15.67 -10.73 9.40
C ILE A 186 -15.32 -9.45 8.64
N THR A 187 -14.24 -9.46 7.85
CA THR A 187 -13.88 -8.33 7.00
C THR A 187 -14.83 -8.25 5.80
N SER A 188 -15.29 -7.04 5.47
CA SER A 188 -16.20 -6.81 4.34
C SER A 188 -15.52 -7.04 2.99
N GLY A 189 -14.20 -6.95 2.92
CA GLY A 189 -13.42 -7.12 1.70
C GLY A 189 -11.92 -7.13 1.99
N GLN A 190 -11.12 -7.12 0.93
CA GLN A 190 -9.67 -6.93 1.00
C GLN A 190 -9.26 -5.76 0.12
N HIS A 191 -8.43 -4.86 0.64
CA HIS A 191 -7.98 -3.67 -0.07
C HIS A 191 -6.47 -3.57 0.10
N LYS A 192 -5.71 -4.20 -0.79
CA LYS A 192 -4.25 -4.26 -0.73
C LYS A 192 -3.68 -3.17 -1.62
N GLY A 193 -2.62 -2.51 -1.16
CA GLY A 193 -1.85 -1.62 -2.01
C GLY A 193 -0.40 -1.53 -1.57
N PHE A 194 0.49 -1.59 -2.55
CA PHE A 194 1.93 -1.54 -2.36
C PHE A 194 2.53 -0.52 -3.32
N ALA A 195 3.45 0.29 -2.83
CA ALA A 195 4.28 1.20 -3.60
C ALA A 195 5.75 0.95 -3.23
N GLY A 196 6.61 0.81 -4.24
CA GLY A 196 8.02 0.53 -3.99
C GLY A 196 8.95 1.24 -4.95
N LEU A 197 10.04 1.79 -4.41
CA LEU A 197 11.11 2.42 -5.17
C LEU A 197 12.26 1.43 -5.30
N VAL A 198 12.65 1.14 -6.53
CA VAL A 198 13.65 0.12 -6.88
C VAL A 198 14.83 0.78 -7.59
N ASP A 199 16.06 0.42 -7.22
CA ASP A 199 17.24 0.74 -8.02
C ASP A 199 17.19 -0.07 -9.32
N LEU A 200 17.08 0.60 -10.47
CA LEU A 200 16.94 -0.10 -11.75
C LEU A 200 18.24 -0.76 -12.20
N ASN A 201 19.40 -0.44 -11.62
CA ASN A 201 20.66 -1.08 -11.96
C ASN A 201 20.86 -2.39 -11.18
N SER A 202 20.64 -2.37 -9.85
CA SER A 202 20.85 -3.56 -9.01
C SER A 202 19.60 -4.41 -8.78
N GLY A 203 18.41 -3.81 -8.93
CA GLY A 203 17.13 -4.42 -8.54
C GLY A 203 16.79 -4.27 -7.06
N ASP A 204 17.61 -3.57 -6.29
CA ASP A 204 17.39 -3.39 -4.85
C ASP A 204 16.10 -2.60 -4.58
N LEU A 205 15.28 -3.12 -3.66
CA LEU A 205 14.14 -2.40 -3.11
C LEU A 205 14.67 -1.40 -2.08
N LEU A 206 14.57 -0.11 -2.41
CA LEU A 206 15.13 0.99 -1.63
C LEU A 206 14.10 1.59 -0.67
N TRP A 207 12.83 1.53 -1.05
CA TRP A 207 11.71 1.94 -0.22
C TRP A 207 10.49 1.10 -0.57
N LEU A 208 9.68 0.80 0.43
CA LEU A 208 8.39 0.15 0.27
C LEU A 208 7.40 0.75 1.25
N ASN A 209 6.21 1.12 0.76
CA ASN A 209 5.02 1.26 1.55
C ASN A 209 4.02 0.18 1.13
N ALA A 210 3.55 -0.62 2.07
CA ALA A 210 2.70 -1.77 1.83
C ALA A 210 1.64 -1.95 2.92
N ASP A 211 0.38 -1.87 2.51
CA ASP A 211 -0.77 -2.02 3.39
C ASP A 211 -1.77 -3.03 2.82
N LEU A 212 -2.33 -3.86 3.70
CA LEU A 212 -3.40 -4.81 3.38
C LEU A 212 -4.80 -4.22 3.65
N GLN A 213 -4.85 -2.99 4.19
CA GLN A 213 -6.06 -2.24 4.52
C GLN A 213 -6.00 -0.82 3.94
N MET A 214 -5.73 -0.72 2.65
CA MET A 214 -5.77 0.54 1.92
C MET A 214 -7.18 1.13 1.89
N GLY A 215 -7.25 2.44 2.11
CA GLY A 215 -8.48 3.23 1.99
C GLY A 215 -8.78 3.62 0.54
N GLY A 216 -9.98 4.18 0.36
CA GLY A 216 -10.44 4.70 -0.92
C GLY A 216 -10.99 3.64 -1.88
N ASP A 217 -12.19 3.89 -2.39
CA ASP A 217 -12.76 3.11 -3.50
C ASP A 217 -12.16 3.59 -4.82
N VAL A 218 -11.20 2.84 -5.34
CA VAL A 218 -10.47 3.17 -6.59
C VAL A 218 -11.37 3.27 -7.82
N ARG A 219 -12.61 2.76 -7.78
CA ARG A 219 -13.60 2.92 -8.84
C ARG A 219 -14.14 4.36 -8.93
N THR A 220 -13.85 5.17 -7.93
CA THR A 220 -14.16 6.61 -7.89
C THR A 220 -12.88 7.41 -7.92
N MET A 221 -12.91 8.59 -8.54
CA MET A 221 -11.77 9.51 -8.56
C MET A 221 -11.31 9.90 -7.16
N GLU A 222 -12.25 10.25 -6.28
CA GLU A 222 -11.98 10.62 -4.89
C GLU A 222 -11.32 9.47 -4.11
N GLY A 223 -11.80 8.24 -4.29
CA GLY A 223 -11.19 7.08 -3.65
C GLY A 223 -9.80 6.77 -4.22
N ALA A 224 -9.58 6.94 -5.52
CA ALA A 224 -8.26 6.79 -6.14
C ALA A 224 -7.25 7.83 -5.63
N ARG A 225 -7.66 9.10 -5.44
CA ARG A 225 -6.80 10.14 -4.82
C ARG A 225 -6.37 9.76 -3.41
N ARG A 226 -7.31 9.29 -2.58
CA ARG A 226 -7.00 8.80 -1.22
C ARG A 226 -6.06 7.60 -1.26
N ARG A 227 -6.31 6.65 -2.18
CA ARG A 227 -5.46 5.48 -2.38
C ARG A 227 -4.03 5.88 -2.74
N VAL A 228 -3.85 6.79 -3.69
CA VAL A 228 -2.54 7.27 -4.13
C VAL A 228 -1.83 8.04 -3.01
N ALA A 229 -2.55 8.88 -2.26
CA ALA A 229 -1.98 9.59 -1.12
C ALA A 229 -1.46 8.61 -0.05
N GLN A 230 -2.23 7.55 0.27
CA GLN A 230 -1.80 6.53 1.21
C GLN A 230 -0.66 5.67 0.65
N LEU A 231 -0.68 5.30 -0.63
CA LEU A 231 0.41 4.55 -1.28
C LEU A 231 1.74 5.31 -1.24
N LEU A 232 1.70 6.62 -1.44
CA LEU A 232 2.89 7.48 -1.51
C LEU A 232 3.23 8.12 -0.16
N GLU A 233 2.58 7.70 0.93
CA GLU A 233 2.92 8.13 2.29
C GLU A 233 4.38 7.76 2.61
N ASP A 234 5.10 8.67 3.26
CA ASP A 234 6.54 8.56 3.56
C ASP A 234 7.45 8.34 2.34
N PHE A 235 7.00 8.70 1.13
CA PHE A 235 7.85 8.62 -0.06
C PHE A 235 9.13 9.45 0.11
N PRO A 236 10.33 8.85 -0.07
CA PRO A 236 11.59 9.54 0.11
C PRO A 236 11.78 10.63 -0.94
N GLY A 237 12.29 11.80 -0.55
CA GLY A 237 12.53 12.92 -1.48
C GLY A 237 11.30 13.76 -1.84
N SER A 238 10.13 13.50 -1.22
CA SER A 238 8.97 14.38 -1.34
C SER A 238 9.25 15.78 -0.78
N THR A 239 8.80 16.82 -1.49
CA THR A 239 9.00 18.24 -1.09
C THR A 239 7.86 18.78 -0.22
N VAL A 240 6.78 18.02 -0.08
CA VAL A 240 5.61 18.34 0.74
C VAL A 240 5.18 17.05 1.45
N ALA A 241 4.86 17.13 2.74
CA ALA A 241 4.23 16.01 3.45
C ALA A 241 2.90 15.65 2.76
N LEU A 242 2.88 14.54 2.02
CA LEU A 242 1.74 14.07 1.21
C LEU A 242 0.46 13.83 2.03
N ALA A 243 0.57 13.75 3.36
CA ALA A 243 -0.49 13.45 4.31
C ALA A 243 -1.58 14.55 4.46
N ALA A 244 -1.34 15.80 4.04
CA ALA A 244 -2.26 16.91 4.33
C ALA A 244 -3.57 16.93 3.50
N ALA A 245 -3.73 16.06 2.49
CA ALA A 245 -4.87 16.08 1.57
C ALA A 245 -5.96 15.02 1.87
N ALA A 246 -5.85 14.28 2.98
CA ALA A 246 -6.77 13.20 3.33
C ALA A 246 -7.83 13.57 4.39
N GLN A 247 -7.97 14.85 4.74
CA GLN A 247 -9.01 15.36 5.65
C GLN A 247 -10.22 15.88 4.88
#